data_AF-F7NLI0-F1
#
_entry.id   AF-F7NLI0-F1
#
_cell.length_a   1.000
_cell.length_b   1.000
_cell.length_c   1.000
_cell.angle_alpha   90.00
_cell.angle_beta   90.00
_cell.angle_gamma   90.00
#
_symmetry.space_group_name_H-M   'P 1'
#
loop_
_entity.id
_entity.type
_entity.pdbx_description
1 polymer ?
#
loop_
_entity_poly.entity_id
_entity_poly.type
_entity_poly.pdbx_seq_one_letter_code
_entity_poly.pdbx_strand_id
1 'polypeptide(L)'
;ASGIAPTAVFNLDLSAADSSFDVIIGNVVYHLENASTTALSLSLSSTGGSILVDIKRSTQWDSASEGSSLDGVTLTASSMMIDGTIFSDSNEMHRTWIRQQDPVTGLWSQSEVDLFVSVSGARTSVWVYPIYEDASFSAP
;
A
#
# COMPACT_ATOMS: atom_id res chain seq x y z
N ALA A 1 3.60 -16.45 -4.12
CA ALA A 1 4.34 -16.05 -2.92
C ALA A 1 5.83 -16.32 -3.14
N SER A 2 6.70 -15.37 -2.82
CA SER A 2 8.17 -15.47 -2.97
C SER A 2 8.82 -16.49 -2.01
N GLY A 3 8.04 -17.11 -1.11
CA GLY A 3 8.54 -18.02 -0.07
C GLY A 3 9.15 -17.28 1.13
N ILE A 4 9.19 -15.95 1.10
CA ILE A 4 9.67 -15.08 2.18
C ILE A 4 8.48 -14.71 3.07
N ALA A 5 8.65 -14.84 4.39
CA ALA A 5 7.65 -14.39 5.36
C ALA A 5 7.57 -12.84 5.36
N PRO A 6 6.37 -12.25 5.55
CA PRO A 6 6.25 -10.81 5.66
C PRO A 6 7.07 -10.28 6.85
N THR A 7 7.68 -9.11 6.70
CA THR A 7 8.42 -8.45 7.80
C THR A 7 7.48 -7.76 8.78
N ALA A 8 6.28 -7.38 8.33
CA ALA A 8 5.23 -6.84 9.17
C ALA A 8 3.87 -7.42 8.78
N VAL A 9 3.06 -7.72 9.80
CA VAL A 9 1.67 -8.19 9.65
C VAL A 9 0.80 -7.44 10.64
N PHE A 10 -0.28 -6.85 10.15
CA PHE A 10 -1.25 -6.13 10.95
C PHE A 10 -2.62 -6.79 10.80
N ASN A 11 -3.34 -6.95 11.91
CA ASN A 11 -4.71 -7.46 11.95
C ASN A 11 -5.54 -6.47 12.76
N LEU A 12 -6.56 -5.89 12.14
CA LEU A 12 -7.24 -4.70 12.61
C LEU A 12 -8.74 -4.81 12.37
N ASP A 13 -9.51 -4.05 13.16
CA ASP A 13 -10.92 -3.79 12.93
C ASP A 13 -11.05 -2.33 12.47
N LEU A 14 -11.46 -2.13 11.22
CA LEU A 14 -11.73 -0.82 10.61
C LEU A 14 -13.22 -0.65 10.25
N SER A 15 -14.11 -1.43 10.88
CA SER A 15 -15.54 -1.43 10.55
C SER A 15 -16.31 -0.21 11.06
N ALA A 16 -15.81 0.47 12.10
CA ALA A 16 -16.42 1.69 12.59
C ALA A 16 -16.14 2.88 11.66
N ALA A 17 -17.14 3.74 11.47
CA ALA A 17 -16.98 4.98 10.72
C ALA A 17 -15.78 5.80 11.25
N ASP A 18 -15.08 6.47 10.34
CA ASP A 18 -13.89 7.28 10.61
C ASP A 18 -12.68 6.48 11.17
N SER A 19 -12.75 5.14 11.17
CA SER A 19 -11.60 4.31 11.53
C SER A 19 -10.52 4.39 10.46
N SER A 20 -9.27 4.53 10.88
CA SER A 20 -8.13 4.54 9.98
C SER A 20 -6.91 3.88 10.61
N PHE A 21 -5.95 3.52 9.76
CA PHE A 21 -4.69 2.94 10.18
C PHE A 21 -3.56 3.27 9.22
N ASP A 22 -2.40 3.63 9.79
CA ASP A 22 -1.18 3.93 9.05
C ASP A 22 -0.18 2.78 9.18
N VAL A 23 0.31 2.30 8.03
CA VAL A 23 1.51 1.48 7.96
C VAL A 23 2.66 2.32 7.43
N ILE A 24 3.75 2.40 8.19
CA ILE A 24 4.97 3.08 7.75
C ILE A 24 5.86 2.09 6.99
N ILE A 25 6.20 2.44 5.75
CA ILE A 25 7.02 1.63 4.85
C ILE A 25 8.16 2.51 4.34
N GLY A 26 9.29 2.49 5.05
CA GLY A 26 10.37 3.44 4.80
C GLY A 26 9.89 4.88 4.97
N ASN A 27 9.97 5.67 3.90
CA ASN A 27 9.53 7.06 3.83
C ASN A 27 8.09 7.23 3.33
N VAL A 28 7.33 6.15 3.16
CA VAL A 28 5.91 6.17 2.71
C VAL A 28 4.99 5.82 3.87
N VAL A 29 3.92 6.60 4.04
CA VAL A 29 2.77 6.28 4.87
C VAL A 29 1.72 5.61 3.98
N TYR A 30 1.33 4.39 4.33
CA TYR A 30 0.26 3.63 3.69
C TYR A 30 -0.99 3.72 4.56
N HIS A 31 -1.91 4.60 4.18
CA HIS A 31 -3.07 4.98 4.97
C HIS A 31 -4.32 4.26 4.49
N LEU A 32 -4.94 3.49 5.39
CA LEU A 32 -6.24 2.86 5.18
C LEU A 32 -7.30 3.58 5.99
N GLU A 33 -8.47 3.78 5.41
CA GLU A 33 -9.61 4.43 6.06
C GLU A 33 -10.92 3.71 5.74
N ASN A 34 -11.85 3.70 6.69
CA ASN A 34 -13.23 3.31 6.46
C ASN A 34 -13.88 4.28 5.46
N ALA A 35 -14.13 3.82 4.24
CA ALA A 35 -14.76 4.65 3.20
C ALA A 35 -16.29 4.50 3.20
N SER A 36 -16.79 3.33 3.56
CA SER A 36 -18.21 3.04 3.68
C SER A 36 -18.43 1.76 4.49
N THR A 37 -19.70 1.37 4.66
CA THR A 37 -20.07 0.09 5.28
C THR A 37 -19.60 -1.14 4.50
N THR A 38 -19.17 -0.99 3.24
CA THR A 38 -18.77 -2.12 2.38
C THR A 38 -17.40 -1.93 1.74
N ALA A 39 -16.68 -0.85 2.05
CA ALA A 39 -15.38 -0.59 1.44
C ALA A 39 -14.43 0.22 2.34
N LEU A 40 -13.14 0.01 2.13
CA LEU A 40 -12.06 0.87 2.59
C LEU A 40 -11.56 1.76 1.45
N SER A 41 -10.83 2.82 1.79
CA SER A 41 -10.00 3.57 0.86
C SER A 41 -8.52 3.41 1.22
N LEU A 42 -7.67 3.61 0.23
CA LEU A 42 -6.22 3.59 0.34
C LEU A 42 -5.64 4.88 -0.21
N SER A 43 -4.79 5.51 0.59
CA SER A 43 -3.98 6.63 0.14
C SER A 43 -2.53 6.52 0.62
N LEU A 44 -1.63 7.21 -0.08
CA LEU A 44 -0.22 7.26 0.26
C LEU A 44 0.21 8.70 0.51
N SER A 45 1.15 8.90 1.44
CA SER A 45 1.86 10.17 1.62
C SER A 45 3.31 9.90 2.03
N SER A 46 4.16 10.92 2.00
CA SER A 46 5.50 10.82 2.56
C SER A 46 5.47 10.97 4.08
N THR A 47 6.36 10.29 4.79
CA THR A 47 6.57 10.47 6.23
C THR A 47 7.15 11.85 6.57
N GLY A 48 7.75 12.50 5.58
CA GLY A 48 8.27 13.86 5.66
C GLY A 48 8.88 14.30 4.33
N GLY A 49 8.92 15.62 4.11
CA GLY A 49 9.46 16.20 2.88
C GLY A 49 8.77 15.69 1.61
N SER A 50 9.54 15.60 0.53
CA SER A 50 9.09 15.02 -0.74
C SER A 50 10.03 13.91 -1.16
N ILE A 51 9.49 12.80 -1.65
CA ILE A 51 10.26 11.63 -2.13
C ILE A 51 9.79 11.23 -3.52
N LEU A 52 10.71 10.66 -4.31
CA LEU A 52 10.37 10.08 -5.61
C LEU A 52 9.93 8.63 -5.41
N VAL A 53 8.80 8.25 -6.00
CA VAL A 53 8.27 6.89 -5.90
C VAL A 53 7.75 6.36 -7.24
N ASP A 54 7.89 5.05 -7.42
CA ASP A 54 7.13 4.27 -8.40
C ASP A 54 6.10 3.44 -7.64
N ILE A 55 4.86 3.44 -8.13
CA ILE A 55 3.75 2.70 -7.52
C ILE A 55 3.10 1.84 -8.59
N LYS A 56 2.93 0.56 -8.30
CA LYS A 56 2.05 -0.34 -9.06
C LYS A 56 0.99 -0.85 -8.11
N ARG A 57 -0.28 -0.82 -8.51
CA ARG A 57 -1.32 -1.59 -7.81
C ARG A 57 -1.96 -2.60 -8.73
N SER A 58 -2.46 -3.66 -8.12
CA SER A 58 -3.36 -4.61 -8.72
C SER A 58 -4.42 -4.99 -7.69
N THR A 59 -5.65 -5.04 -8.13
CA THR A 59 -6.78 -5.53 -7.34
C THR A 59 -7.57 -6.53 -8.17
N GLN A 60 -8.13 -7.51 -7.48
CA GLN A 60 -9.05 -8.48 -8.05
C GLN A 60 -10.24 -8.58 -7.11
N TRP A 61 -11.44 -8.40 -7.66
CA TRP A 61 -12.67 -8.63 -6.93
C TRP A 61 -13.66 -9.47 -7.73
N ASP A 62 -14.32 -10.43 -7.07
CA ASP A 62 -15.22 -11.39 -7.70
C ASP A 62 -14.61 -12.02 -8.97
N SER A 63 -15.08 -11.62 -10.16
CA SER A 63 -14.56 -12.05 -11.47
C SER A 63 -13.83 -10.95 -12.25
N ALA A 64 -13.63 -9.78 -11.65
CA ALA A 64 -13.00 -8.61 -12.25
C ALA A 64 -11.61 -8.35 -11.68
N SER A 65 -10.80 -7.59 -12.40
CA SER A 65 -9.49 -7.15 -11.96
C SER A 65 -9.15 -5.79 -12.55
N GLU A 66 -8.43 -4.98 -11.78
CA GLU A 66 -7.91 -3.68 -12.21
C GLU A 66 -6.46 -3.51 -11.76
N GLY A 67 -5.73 -2.62 -12.42
CA GLY A 67 -4.46 -2.15 -11.91
C GLY A 67 -4.07 -0.83 -12.53
N SER A 68 -3.26 -0.07 -11.82
CA SER A 68 -2.70 1.20 -12.28
C SER A 68 -1.19 1.23 -12.03
N SER A 69 -0.51 2.17 -12.68
CA SER A 69 0.92 2.43 -12.50
C SER A 69 1.15 3.93 -12.40
N LEU A 70 2.01 4.34 -11.48
CA LEU A 70 2.53 5.69 -11.33
C LEU A 70 4.04 5.58 -11.35
N ASP A 71 4.69 6.25 -12.29
CA ASP A 71 6.13 6.11 -12.55
C ASP A 71 6.82 7.44 -12.26
N GLY A 72 7.82 7.44 -11.37
CA GLY A 72 8.56 8.65 -11.00
C GLY A 72 7.71 9.79 -10.45
N VAL A 73 6.68 9.49 -9.66
CA VAL A 73 5.83 10.54 -9.05
C VAL A 73 6.45 11.07 -7.77
N THR A 74 6.28 12.37 -7.51
CA THR A 74 6.72 12.97 -6.25
C THR A 74 5.62 12.82 -5.21
N LEU A 75 5.89 12.02 -4.17
CA LEU A 75 5.03 11.89 -3.01
C LEU A 75 5.41 12.95 -1.97
N THR A 76 4.40 13.59 -1.37
CA THR A 76 4.59 14.63 -0.34
C THR A 76 3.79 14.26 0.90
N ALA A 77 3.87 15.08 1.96
CA ALA A 77 3.07 14.87 3.16
C ALA A 77 1.55 14.95 2.92
N SER A 78 1.12 15.53 1.79
CA SER A 78 -0.27 15.50 1.36
C SER A 78 -0.65 14.11 0.83
N SER A 79 -1.78 13.59 1.31
CA SER A 79 -2.32 12.31 0.87
C SER A 79 -2.64 12.29 -0.63
N MET A 80 -2.19 11.23 -1.30
CA MET A 80 -2.51 10.87 -2.68
C MET A 80 -3.39 9.62 -2.65
N MET A 81 -4.64 9.74 -3.08
CA MET A 81 -5.55 8.61 -3.19
C MET A 81 -5.06 7.62 -4.26
N ILE A 82 -4.93 6.36 -3.87
CA ILE A 82 -4.50 5.25 -4.73
C ILE A 82 -5.68 4.39 -5.15
N ASP A 83 -6.59 4.14 -4.20
CA ASP A 83 -7.85 3.46 -4.44
C ASP A 83 -8.92 4.00 -3.51
N GLY A 84 -10.09 4.35 -4.06
CA GLY A 84 -11.21 4.88 -3.28
C GLY A 84 -12.21 3.81 -2.84
N THR A 85 -12.11 2.58 -3.37
CA THR A 85 -13.11 1.54 -3.12
C THR A 85 -12.45 0.17 -3.14
N ILE A 86 -12.01 -0.27 -1.97
CA ILE A 86 -11.52 -1.62 -1.71
C ILE A 86 -12.62 -2.37 -0.99
N PHE A 87 -13.27 -3.32 -1.65
CA PHE A 87 -14.39 -4.07 -1.09
C PHE A 87 -13.97 -4.88 0.14
N SER A 88 -14.86 -4.91 1.12
CA SER A 88 -14.52 -5.32 2.49
C SER A 88 -15.20 -6.60 2.97
N ASP A 89 -15.75 -7.40 2.05
CA ASP A 89 -16.53 -8.62 2.36
C ASP A 89 -15.90 -9.90 1.82
N SER A 90 -14.56 -9.98 1.82
CA SER A 90 -13.75 -11.11 1.29
C SER A 90 -13.82 -11.30 -0.22
N ASN A 91 -14.47 -10.37 -0.92
CA ASN A 91 -14.63 -10.42 -2.36
C ASN A 91 -13.48 -9.75 -3.09
N GLU A 92 -12.58 -9.02 -2.41
CA GLU A 92 -11.43 -8.35 -3.03
C GLU A 92 -10.08 -8.74 -2.38
N MET A 93 -9.06 -8.90 -3.23
CA MET A 93 -7.65 -8.94 -2.84
C MET A 93 -6.92 -7.77 -3.49
N HIS A 94 -6.26 -6.94 -2.68
CA HIS A 94 -5.56 -5.76 -3.14
C HIS A 94 -4.05 -5.88 -2.88
N ARG A 95 -3.22 -5.47 -3.85
CA ARG A 95 -1.76 -5.52 -3.77
C ARG A 95 -1.14 -4.24 -4.29
N THR A 96 -0.11 -3.77 -3.61
CA THR A 96 0.63 -2.56 -3.97
C THR A 96 2.12 -2.84 -3.95
N TRP A 97 2.83 -2.54 -5.03
CA TRP A 97 4.29 -2.44 -5.02
C TRP A 97 4.67 -0.98 -4.96
N ILE A 98 5.55 -0.66 -4.02
CA ILE A 98 6.02 0.69 -3.79
C ILE A 98 7.54 0.62 -3.87
N ARG A 99 8.09 1.35 -4.84
CA ARG A 99 9.52 1.61 -4.93
C ARG A 99 9.74 3.07 -4.57
N GLN A 100 10.64 3.34 -3.66
CA GLN A 100 10.90 4.69 -3.16
C GLN A 100 12.38 4.99 -3.18
N GLN A 101 12.71 6.21 -3.59
CA GLN A 101 14.08 6.71 -3.58
C GLN A 101 14.34 7.43 -2.26
N ASP A 102 15.42 7.06 -1.59
CA ASP A 102 15.91 7.83 -0.46
C ASP A 102 16.42 9.19 -0.97
N PRO A 103 15.89 10.33 -0.47
CA PRO A 103 16.22 11.65 -0.98
C PRO A 103 17.64 12.12 -0.64
N VAL A 104 18.34 11.44 0.27
CA VAL A 104 19.70 11.79 0.71
C VAL A 104 20.73 10.99 -0.08
N THR A 105 20.53 9.68 -0.23
CA THR A 105 21.48 8.76 -0.87
C THR A 105 21.19 8.51 -2.34
N GLY A 106 19.95 8.73 -2.79
CA GLY A 106 19.49 8.40 -4.13
C GLY A 106 19.31 6.90 -4.39
N LEU A 107 19.48 6.06 -3.36
CA LEU A 107 19.27 4.61 -3.44
C LEU A 107 17.79 4.27 -3.38
N TRP A 108 17.42 3.11 -3.92
CA TRP A 108 16.03 2.68 -4.04
C TRP A 108 15.73 1.49 -3.16
N SER A 109 14.55 1.51 -2.53
CA SER A 109 14.01 0.39 -1.77
C SER A 109 12.64 0.02 -2.32
N GLN A 110 12.33 -1.27 -2.43
CA GLN A 110 11.05 -1.75 -2.94
C GLN A 110 10.39 -2.69 -1.96
N SER A 111 9.09 -2.48 -1.75
CA SER A 111 8.23 -3.33 -0.94
C SER A 111 6.96 -3.71 -1.70
N GLU A 112 6.42 -4.87 -1.37
CA GLU A 112 5.06 -5.32 -1.71
C GLU A 112 4.20 -5.25 -0.46
N VAL A 113 2.98 -4.74 -0.61
CA VAL A 113 1.96 -4.63 0.43
C VAL A 113 0.74 -5.38 -0.05
N ASP A 114 0.34 -6.40 0.68
CA ASP A 114 -0.91 -7.12 0.46
C ASP A 114 -1.96 -6.65 1.46
N LEU A 115 -3.20 -6.53 0.99
CA LEU A 115 -4.37 -6.14 1.77
C LEU A 115 -5.52 -7.09 1.47
N PHE A 116 -6.13 -7.61 2.53
CA PHE A 116 -7.35 -8.41 2.45
C PHE A 116 -8.32 -7.99 3.55
N VAL A 117 -9.60 -7.87 3.19
CA VAL A 117 -10.61 -7.32 4.08
C VAL A 117 -11.87 -8.17 4.03
N SER A 118 -12.45 -8.45 5.20
CA SER A 118 -13.71 -9.19 5.33
C SER A 118 -14.59 -8.67 6.47
N VAL A 119 -15.88 -9.01 6.43
CA VAL A 119 -16.89 -8.63 7.43
C VAL A 119 -16.95 -7.11 7.56
N SER A 120 -17.19 -6.44 6.44
CA SER A 120 -17.39 -4.99 6.39
C SER A 120 -16.25 -4.21 7.09
N GLY A 121 -15.00 -4.65 6.94
CA GLY A 121 -13.82 -4.02 7.54
C GLY A 121 -13.44 -4.53 8.93
N ALA A 122 -14.26 -5.34 9.59
CA ALA A 122 -14.00 -5.83 10.95
C ALA A 122 -12.82 -6.80 11.03
N ARG A 123 -12.43 -7.37 9.88
CA ARG A 123 -11.23 -8.18 9.73
C ARG A 123 -10.42 -7.64 8.56
N THR A 124 -9.51 -6.73 8.86
CA THR A 124 -8.56 -6.15 7.91
C THR A 124 -7.17 -6.71 8.20
N SER A 125 -6.54 -7.28 7.18
CA SER A 125 -5.18 -7.80 7.26
C SER A 125 -4.27 -7.10 6.25
N VAL A 126 -3.12 -6.63 6.73
CA VAL A 126 -2.07 -6.01 5.90
C VAL A 126 -0.76 -6.76 6.11
N TRP A 127 -0.07 -7.09 5.01
CA TRP A 127 1.23 -7.74 5.03
C TRP A 127 2.23 -6.93 4.23
N VAL A 128 3.42 -6.70 4.80
CA VAL A 128 4.51 -6.00 4.12
C VAL A 128 5.65 -6.97 3.84
N TYR A 129 6.09 -7.00 2.58
CA TYR A 129 7.20 -7.82 2.11
C TYR A 129 8.27 -6.91 1.50
N PRO A 130 9.49 -6.86 2.06
CA PRO A 130 10.59 -6.19 1.40
C PRO A 130 11.04 -7.04 0.20
N ILE A 131 11.31 -6.38 -0.91
CA ILE A 131 11.87 -7.00 -2.12
C ILE A 131 13.38 -6.71 -2.19
N TYR A 132 13.78 -5.47 -1.94
CA TYR A 132 15.18 -5.06 -1.71
C TYR A 132 15.21 -3.71 -0.98
N GLU A 133 16.37 -3.40 -0.41
CA GLU A 133 16.66 -2.14 0.27
C GLU A 133 17.96 -1.53 -0.28
N ASP A 134 18.00 -0.20 -0.34
CA ASP A 134 19.19 0.61 -0.64
C ASP A 134 19.95 0.18 -1.91
N ALA A 135 19.21 -0.18 -2.96
CA ALA A 135 19.75 -0.65 -4.22
C ALA A 135 20.05 0.50 -5.19
N SER A 136 21.16 0.37 -5.92
CA SER A 136 21.45 1.13 -7.13
C SER A 136 21.21 0.27 -8.37
N PHE A 137 20.72 0.87 -9.46
CA PHE A 137 20.55 0.17 -10.74
C PHE A 137 21.69 0.49 -11.69
N SER A 138 22.47 -0.53 -12.06
CA SER A 138 23.52 -0.42 -13.08
C SER A 138 23.06 -0.99 -14.42
N ALA A 139 23.55 -0.43 -15.52
CA ALA A 139 23.45 -1.09 -16.81
C ALA A 139 24.21 -2.43 -16.77
N PRO A 140 23.78 -3.46 -17.54
CA PRO A 140 24.49 -4.74 -17.64
C PRO A 140 25.93 -4.61 -18.17
#